data_AF-A0A521W7U0-F1
#
_entry.id   AF-A0A521W7U0-F1
#
_cell.length_a   1.000
_cell.length_b   1.000
_cell.length_c   1.000
_cell.angle_alpha   90.00
_cell.angle_beta   90.00
_cell.angle_gamma   90.00
#
_symmetry.space_group_name_H-M   'P 1'
#
loop_
_entity.id
_entity.type
_entity.pdbx_description
1 polymer ?
#
loop_
_entity_poly.entity_id
_entity_poly.type
_entity_poly.pdbx_seq_one_letter_code
_entity_poly.pdbx_strand_id
1 'polypeptide(L)'
;MSTCAKPIELEALIAYWLGELGESAEAPLEEHLFDCAHCTRRLEWLAACAGGVRAAVREGTIALALTPRFLEHMKRQGMRIREYPAAPGETINCTLRAEDDAVVSRLQAPLAGASRVDALHSVDSGGGRIARWRMDDVPFDPQAGEVLFTPAAAALRKMPAHTRRVQLLAVEAAGERPLGEYTFAHTPG
;
A
#
# COMPACT_ATOMS: atom_id res chain seq x y z
N MET A 1 -10.52 31.51 16.50
CA MET A 1 -11.14 30.18 16.34
C MET A 1 -11.30 29.59 17.72
N SER A 2 -12.52 29.25 18.15
CA SER A 2 -12.73 28.60 19.45
C SER A 2 -12.10 27.21 19.44
N THR A 3 -11.30 26.93 20.45
CA THR A 3 -10.73 25.62 20.74
C THR A 3 -11.72 24.83 21.59
N CYS A 4 -11.85 23.52 21.35
CA CYS A 4 -12.68 22.65 22.19
C CYS A 4 -11.97 22.40 23.53
N ALA A 5 -12.69 22.46 24.65
CA ALA A 5 -12.13 22.16 25.97
C ALA A 5 -11.85 20.66 26.18
N LYS A 6 -12.59 19.80 25.48
CA LYS A 6 -12.41 18.34 25.49
C LYS A 6 -12.53 17.81 24.06
N PRO A 7 -11.51 18.02 23.21
CA PRO A 7 -11.55 17.59 21.82
C PRO A 7 -11.66 16.06 21.73
N ILE A 8 -12.35 15.56 20.70
CA ILE A 8 -12.39 14.11 20.42
C ILE A 8 -11.00 13.67 19.95
N GLU A 9 -10.49 12.56 20.47
CA GLU A 9 -9.19 12.01 20.06
C GLU A 9 -9.22 11.56 18.59
N LEU A 10 -8.08 11.63 17.90
CA LEU A 10 -8.02 11.31 16.47
C LEU A 10 -8.44 9.85 16.21
N GLU A 11 -8.02 8.94 17.07
CA GLU A 11 -8.31 7.52 17.01
C GLU A 11 -9.83 7.26 17.09
N ALA A 12 -10.55 8.01 17.93
CA ALA A 12 -11.99 7.92 18.03
C ALA A 12 -12.70 8.48 16.79
N LEU A 13 -12.17 9.55 16.19
CA LEU A 13 -12.68 10.06 14.91
C LEU A 13 -12.45 9.07 13.76
N ILE A 14 -11.30 8.38 13.75
CA ILE A 14 -11.00 7.33 12.77
C ILE A 14 -11.95 6.14 12.96
N ALA A 15 -12.10 5.65 14.19
CA ALA A 15 -13.01 4.55 14.50
C ALA A 15 -14.45 4.90 14.12
N TYR A 16 -14.90 6.12 14.41
CA TYR A 16 -16.21 6.63 13.97
C TYR A 16 -16.33 6.62 12.44
N TRP A 17 -15.37 7.21 11.74
CA TRP A 17 -15.38 7.30 10.28
C TRP A 17 -15.35 5.92 9.59
N LEU A 18 -14.69 4.94 10.19
CA LEU A 18 -14.62 3.56 9.69
C LEU A 18 -15.83 2.70 10.11
N GLY A 19 -16.73 3.21 10.94
CA GLY A 19 -17.86 2.45 11.48
C GLY A 19 -17.45 1.36 12.47
N GLU A 20 -16.33 1.56 13.18
CA GLU A 20 -15.74 0.63 14.13
C GLU A 20 -16.16 0.90 15.59
N LEU A 21 -16.90 1.99 15.83
CA LEU A 21 -17.47 2.28 17.14
C LEU A 21 -18.72 1.44 17.40
N GLY A 22 -18.89 1.00 18.64
CA GLY A 22 -20.16 0.45 19.10
C GLY A 22 -21.16 1.57 19.45
N GLU A 23 -22.46 1.24 19.41
CA GLU A 23 -23.56 2.20 19.60
C GLU A 23 -23.40 3.09 20.86
N SER A 24 -22.92 2.53 21.97
CA SER A 24 -22.75 3.26 23.24
C SER A 24 -21.65 4.33 23.21
N ALA A 25 -20.69 4.21 22.29
CA ALA A 25 -19.59 5.16 22.11
C ALA A 25 -19.87 6.16 20.98
N GLU A 26 -20.69 5.78 20.01
CA GLU A 26 -21.02 6.59 18.84
C GLU A 26 -21.98 7.74 19.19
N ALA A 27 -23.09 7.47 19.87
CA ALA A 27 -24.09 8.51 20.14
C ALA A 27 -23.56 9.74 20.91
N PRO A 28 -22.76 9.59 21.99
CA PRO A 28 -22.17 10.75 22.68
C PRO A 28 -21.13 11.49 21.84
N LEU A 29 -20.47 10.79 20.91
CA LEU A 29 -19.49 11.37 19.99
C LEU A 29 -20.22 12.21 18.92
N GLU A 30 -21.31 11.69 18.36
CA GLU A 30 -22.17 12.42 17.42
C GLU A 30 -22.77 13.68 18.06
N GLU A 31 -23.30 13.57 19.27
CA GLU A 31 -23.81 14.72 20.04
C GLU A 31 -22.73 15.81 20.16
N HIS A 32 -21.50 15.42 20.51
CA HIS A 32 -20.37 16.35 20.55
C HIS A 32 -20.03 16.96 19.18
N LEU A 33 -20.08 16.17 18.10
CA LEU A 33 -19.80 16.65 16.74
C LEU A 33 -20.84 17.65 16.25
N PHE A 34 -22.11 17.51 16.66
CA PHE A 34 -23.18 18.45 16.34
C PHE A 34 -22.98 19.80 17.06
N ASP A 35 -22.54 19.77 18.32
CA ASP A 35 -22.39 20.99 19.13
C ASP A 35 -21.01 21.66 19.01
N CYS A 36 -19.98 20.94 18.53
CA CYS A 36 -18.60 21.42 18.54
C CYS A 36 -18.01 21.62 17.13
N ALA A 37 -18.12 22.84 16.60
CA ALA A 37 -17.54 23.20 15.30
C ALA A 37 -16.03 22.94 15.16
N HIS A 38 -15.27 22.92 16.26
CA HIS A 38 -13.85 22.53 16.23
C HIS A 38 -13.68 21.04 15.87
N CYS A 39 -14.44 20.16 16.51
CA CYS A 39 -14.38 18.73 16.27
C CYS A 39 -15.02 18.34 14.93
N THR A 40 -16.10 19.02 14.50
CA THR A 40 -16.66 18.85 13.16
C THR A 40 -15.60 19.11 12.07
N ARG A 41 -14.85 20.21 12.15
CA ARG A 41 -13.78 20.51 11.19
C ARG A 41 -12.67 19.47 11.17
N ARG A 42 -12.36 18.84 12.32
CA ARG A 42 -11.39 17.74 12.38
C ARG A 42 -11.91 16.49 11.69
N LEU A 43 -13.20 16.18 11.82
CA LEU A 43 -13.83 15.09 11.07
C LEU A 43 -13.88 15.38 9.57
N GLU A 44 -14.22 16.61 9.16
CA GLU A 44 -14.20 17.03 7.75
C GLU A 44 -12.80 16.89 7.14
N TRP A 45 -11.77 17.31 7.88
CA TRP A 45 -10.38 17.11 7.49
C TRP A 45 -10.04 15.63 7.31
N LEU A 46 -10.46 14.76 8.25
CA LEU A 46 -10.25 13.32 8.16
C LEU A 46 -10.95 12.72 6.93
N ALA A 47 -12.20 13.12 6.67
CA ALA A 47 -12.96 12.70 5.50
C ALA A 47 -12.28 13.13 4.19
N ALA A 48 -11.76 14.36 4.13
CA ALA A 48 -11.00 14.86 2.99
C ALA A 48 -9.69 14.07 2.79
N CYS A 49 -8.96 13.76 3.86
CA CYS A 49 -7.78 12.89 3.80
C CYS A 49 -8.12 11.50 3.26
N ALA A 50 -9.18 10.87 3.76
CA ALA A 50 -9.64 9.57 3.27
C ALA A 50 -10.03 9.62 1.77
N GLY A 51 -10.67 10.71 1.33
CA GLY A 51 -10.95 10.97 -0.07
C GLY A 51 -9.68 11.09 -0.92
N GLY A 52 -8.69 11.86 -0.44
CA GLY A 52 -7.41 12.04 -1.11
C GLY A 52 -6.61 10.76 -1.25
N VAL A 53 -6.55 9.92 -0.22
CA VAL A 53 -5.90 8.60 -0.28
C VAL A 53 -6.56 7.71 -1.33
N ARG A 54 -7.90 7.64 -1.36
CA ARG A 54 -8.63 6.88 -2.38
C ARG A 54 -8.33 7.38 -3.79
N ALA A 55 -8.30 8.70 -3.99
CA ALA A 55 -7.93 9.29 -5.28
C ALA A 55 -6.51 8.90 -5.69
N ALA A 56 -5.53 9.02 -4.78
CA ALA A 56 -4.14 8.67 -5.05
C ALA A 56 -3.95 7.20 -5.44
N VAL A 57 -4.66 6.27 -4.80
CA VAL A 57 -4.68 4.85 -5.19
C VAL A 57 -5.28 4.68 -6.58
N ARG A 58 -6.45 5.31 -6.84
CA ARG A 58 -7.20 5.15 -8.09
C ARG A 58 -6.47 5.75 -9.30
N GLU A 59 -5.76 6.85 -9.08
CA GLU A 59 -4.91 7.52 -10.07
C GLU A 59 -3.53 6.87 -10.19
N GLY A 60 -3.20 5.91 -9.32
CA GLY A 60 -1.92 5.20 -9.32
C GLY A 60 -0.73 6.13 -9.08
N THR A 61 -0.90 7.19 -8.28
CA THR A 61 0.16 8.16 -7.96
C THR A 61 1.03 7.73 -6.79
N ILE A 62 0.60 6.71 -6.04
CA ILE A 62 1.34 6.11 -4.93
C ILE A 62 1.68 4.65 -5.20
N ALA A 63 2.83 4.22 -4.69
CA ALA A 63 3.21 2.82 -4.61
C ALA A 63 2.80 2.28 -3.23
N LEU A 64 2.36 1.03 -3.17
CA LEU A 64 1.92 0.44 -1.91
C LEU A 64 2.03 -1.09 -1.90
N ALA A 65 2.27 -1.63 -0.71
CA ALA A 65 2.08 -3.03 -0.42
C ALA A 65 0.59 -3.33 -0.21
N LEU A 66 0.13 -4.45 -0.73
CA LEU A 66 -1.28 -4.84 -0.79
C LEU A 66 -1.50 -6.10 0.03
N THR A 67 -2.71 -6.25 0.56
CA THR A 67 -3.24 -7.56 0.95
C THR A 67 -4.04 -8.18 -0.20
N PRO A 68 -4.18 -9.51 -0.29
CA PRO A 68 -5.04 -10.15 -1.28
C PRO A 68 -6.48 -9.62 -1.23
N ARG A 69 -7.03 -9.40 -0.03
CA ARG A 69 -8.38 -8.84 0.15
C ARG A 69 -8.52 -7.44 -0.46
N PHE A 70 -7.51 -6.59 -0.31
CA PHE A 70 -7.55 -5.24 -0.84
C PHE A 70 -7.39 -5.23 -2.37
N LEU A 71 -6.55 -6.10 -2.94
CA LEU A 71 -6.49 -6.32 -4.39
C LEU A 71 -7.85 -6.73 -4.97
N GLU A 72 -8.51 -7.70 -4.34
CA GLU A 72 -9.84 -8.14 -4.76
C GLU A 72 -10.90 -7.03 -4.61
N HIS A 73 -10.77 -6.17 -3.59
CA HIS A 73 -11.61 -4.98 -3.47
C HIS A 73 -11.37 -4.00 -4.63
N MET A 74 -10.13 -3.69 -4.99
CA MET A 74 -9.81 -2.81 -6.12
C MET A 74 -10.40 -3.33 -7.44
N LYS A 75 -10.28 -4.63 -7.70
CA LYS A 75 -10.90 -5.27 -8.88
C LYS A 75 -12.42 -5.14 -8.88
N ARG A 76 -13.08 -5.39 -7.74
CA ARG A 76 -14.54 -5.21 -7.60
C ARG A 76 -14.99 -3.77 -7.81
N GLN A 77 -14.12 -2.78 -7.56
CA GLN A 77 -14.36 -1.37 -7.87
C GLN A 77 -14.12 -1.01 -9.35
N GLY A 78 -13.88 -2.01 -10.21
CA GLY A 78 -13.75 -1.86 -11.65
C GLY A 78 -12.34 -1.55 -12.14
N MET A 79 -11.31 -1.60 -11.27
CA MET A 79 -9.93 -1.38 -11.70
C MET A 79 -9.43 -2.55 -12.55
N ARG A 80 -8.86 -2.24 -13.71
CA ARG A 80 -8.16 -3.18 -14.60
C ARG A 80 -6.75 -3.38 -14.10
N ILE A 81 -6.53 -4.49 -13.40
CA ILE A 81 -5.25 -4.78 -12.73
C ILE A 81 -4.59 -5.96 -13.42
N ARG A 82 -3.34 -5.76 -13.84
CA ARG A 82 -2.49 -6.83 -14.36
C ARG A 82 -1.62 -7.39 -13.26
N GLU A 83 -1.60 -8.71 -13.13
CA GLU A 83 -0.87 -9.39 -12.06
C GLU A 83 0.32 -10.17 -12.60
N TYR A 84 1.42 -10.11 -11.86
CA TYR A 84 2.68 -10.77 -12.17
C TYR A 84 3.08 -11.67 -11.00
N PRO A 85 2.65 -12.95 -11.00
CA PRO A 85 3.21 -13.94 -10.08
C PRO A 85 4.69 -14.10 -10.35
N ALA A 86 5.49 -14.08 -9.28
CA ALA A 86 6.93 -14.24 -9.34
C ALA A 86 7.38 -15.22 -8.24
N ALA A 87 8.00 -16.33 -8.63
CA ALA A 87 8.71 -17.21 -7.72
C ALA A 87 10.09 -16.63 -7.36
N PRO A 88 10.67 -17.00 -6.21
CA PRO A 88 12.04 -16.60 -5.87
C PRO A 88 13.04 -17.00 -6.96
N GLY A 89 13.90 -16.05 -7.36
CA GLY A 89 14.90 -16.19 -8.42
C GLY A 89 14.37 -15.93 -9.84
N GLU A 90 13.07 -15.72 -10.01
CA GLU A 90 12.47 -15.57 -11.34
C GLU A 90 12.69 -14.18 -11.95
N THR A 91 12.77 -14.14 -13.28
CA THR A 91 12.70 -12.89 -14.07
C THR A 91 11.39 -12.84 -14.84
N ILE A 92 10.58 -11.84 -14.53
CA ILE A 92 9.30 -11.56 -15.16
C ILE A 92 9.46 -10.46 -16.20
N ASN A 93 9.04 -10.73 -17.43
CA ASN A 93 8.80 -9.68 -18.41
C ASN A 93 7.50 -8.97 -18.04
N CYS A 94 7.59 -7.71 -17.64
CA CYS A 94 6.43 -6.95 -17.21
C CYS A 94 6.23 -5.70 -18.05
N THR A 95 4.96 -5.36 -18.24
CA THR A 95 4.47 -4.21 -18.98
C THR A 95 3.27 -3.63 -18.24
N LEU A 96 3.11 -2.32 -18.28
CA LEU A 96 1.89 -1.63 -17.88
C LEU A 96 1.28 -1.04 -19.15
N ARG A 97 0.18 -1.62 -19.63
CA ARG A 97 -0.44 -1.21 -20.90
C ARG A 97 -1.26 0.05 -20.74
N ALA A 98 -1.63 0.65 -21.86
CA ALA A 98 -2.50 1.83 -21.90
C ALA A 98 -3.80 1.60 -21.12
N GLU A 99 -4.41 0.42 -21.27
CA GLU A 99 -5.66 -0.01 -20.62
C GLU A 99 -5.50 -0.53 -19.19
N ASP A 100 -4.29 -0.71 -18.67
CA ASP A 100 -4.14 -1.22 -17.30
C ASP A 100 -4.19 -0.04 -16.32
N ASP A 101 -5.07 -0.07 -15.33
CA ASP A 101 -5.13 0.98 -14.30
C ASP A 101 -3.98 0.81 -13.28
N ALA A 102 -3.54 -0.44 -13.04
CA ALA A 102 -2.38 -0.76 -12.21
C ALA A 102 -1.73 -2.10 -12.60
N VAL A 103 -0.50 -2.32 -12.12
CA VAL A 103 0.15 -3.64 -12.11
C VAL A 103 0.43 -4.08 -10.69
N VAL A 104 0.33 -5.38 -10.41
CA VAL A 104 0.66 -5.96 -9.11
C VAL A 104 1.70 -7.04 -9.28
N SER A 105 2.84 -6.84 -8.63
CA SER A 105 3.83 -7.88 -8.38
C SER A 105 3.33 -8.78 -7.25
N ARG A 106 3.24 -10.10 -7.49
CA ARG A 106 2.89 -11.08 -6.47
C ARG A 106 4.11 -11.94 -6.16
N LEU A 107 4.77 -11.62 -5.06
CA LEU A 107 6.09 -12.14 -4.70
C LEU A 107 5.93 -13.35 -3.77
N GLN A 108 6.09 -14.56 -4.28
CA GLN A 108 5.91 -15.79 -3.48
C GLN A 108 7.04 -15.95 -2.45
N ALA A 109 6.71 -16.05 -1.17
CA ALA A 109 7.70 -16.09 -0.10
C ALA A 109 7.27 -17.00 1.08
N PRO A 110 8.22 -17.64 1.79
CA PRO A 110 7.94 -18.36 3.02
C PRO A 110 7.77 -17.38 4.18
N LEU A 111 6.54 -16.90 4.39
CA LEU A 111 6.22 -15.84 5.36
C LEU A 111 5.94 -16.35 6.78
N ALA A 112 5.75 -17.66 6.95
CA ALA A 112 5.46 -18.24 8.26
C ALA A 112 6.62 -17.98 9.25
N GLY A 113 6.26 -17.50 10.44
CA GLY A 113 7.20 -17.22 11.52
C GLY A 113 7.96 -15.88 11.41
N ALA A 114 7.79 -15.12 10.32
CA ALA A 114 8.32 -13.76 10.27
C ALA A 114 7.50 -12.82 11.19
N SER A 115 8.18 -11.99 11.98
CA SER A 115 7.54 -10.93 12.77
C SER A 115 7.50 -9.59 12.04
N ARG A 116 8.42 -9.40 11.10
CA ARG A 116 8.53 -8.21 10.25
C ARG A 116 9.13 -8.62 8.91
N VAL A 117 8.59 -8.05 7.84
CA VAL A 117 9.12 -8.23 6.48
C VAL A 117 9.52 -6.86 5.93
N ASP A 118 10.73 -6.76 5.40
CA ASP A 118 11.18 -5.58 4.69
C ASP A 118 11.43 -5.92 3.21
N ALA A 119 11.29 -4.93 2.33
CA ALA A 119 11.57 -5.07 0.91
C ALA A 119 12.70 -4.12 0.49
N LEU A 120 13.80 -4.69 0.01
CA LEU A 120 14.84 -3.94 -0.67
C LEU A 120 14.49 -3.86 -2.15
N HIS A 121 14.40 -2.64 -2.65
CA HIS A 121 14.11 -2.38 -4.04
C HIS A 121 15.31 -1.78 -4.73
N SER A 122 15.45 -2.12 -6.01
CA SER A 122 16.38 -1.44 -6.88
C SER A 122 15.91 -1.38 -8.31
N VAL A 123 16.38 -0.36 -9.03
CA VAL A 123 16.07 -0.15 -10.44
C VAL A 123 17.35 0.13 -11.19
N ASP A 124 17.57 -0.62 -12.27
CA ASP A 124 18.65 -0.41 -13.22
C ASP A 124 18.08 0.05 -14.56
N SER A 125 18.70 1.04 -15.19
CA SER A 125 18.37 1.49 -16.54
C SER A 125 19.63 2.04 -17.22
N GLY A 126 19.70 1.96 -18.55
CA GLY A 126 20.85 2.47 -19.32
C GLY A 126 22.20 1.85 -18.95
N GLY A 127 22.22 0.61 -18.43
CA GLY A 127 23.45 -0.09 -18.05
C GLY A 127 23.96 0.16 -16.62
N GLY A 128 23.20 0.87 -15.78
CA GLY A 128 23.58 1.11 -14.39
C GLY A 128 22.40 1.23 -13.42
N ARG A 129 22.72 1.18 -12.11
CA ARG A 129 21.77 1.37 -11.01
C ARG A 129 21.35 2.84 -10.93
N ILE A 130 20.05 3.12 -11.06
CA ILE A 130 19.51 4.48 -10.98
C ILE A 130 18.79 4.77 -9.66
N ALA A 131 18.30 3.73 -8.97
CA ALA A 131 17.65 3.88 -7.67
C ALA A 131 17.80 2.63 -6.80
N ARG A 132 17.92 2.84 -5.49
CA ARG A 132 17.82 1.79 -4.47
C ARG A 132 17.14 2.38 -3.24
N TRP A 133 16.17 1.66 -2.69
CA TRP A 133 15.49 2.06 -1.45
C TRP A 133 15.05 0.83 -0.68
N ARG A 134 14.74 1.04 0.60
CA ARG A 134 14.13 0.04 1.48
C ARG A 134 12.70 0.46 1.78
N MET A 135 11.80 -0.51 1.81
CA MET A 135 10.49 -0.39 2.41
C MET A 135 10.53 -1.21 3.70
N ASP A 136 10.51 -0.51 4.82
CA ASP A 136 10.46 -1.08 6.14
C ASP A 136 9.03 -1.48 6.49
N ASP A 137 8.88 -2.58 7.23
CA ASP A 137 7.60 -3.04 7.81
C ASP A 137 6.49 -3.20 6.78
N VAL A 138 6.79 -3.95 5.72
CA VAL A 138 5.86 -4.28 4.65
C VAL A 138 4.70 -5.09 5.23
N PRO A 139 3.43 -4.67 5.08
CA PRO A 139 2.30 -5.45 5.53
C PRO A 139 2.20 -6.76 4.76
N PHE A 140 2.02 -7.87 5.48
CA PHE A 140 1.88 -9.21 4.90
C PHE A 140 0.93 -10.06 5.73
N ASP A 141 0.39 -11.11 5.12
CA ASP A 141 -0.32 -12.18 5.81
C ASP A 141 0.64 -13.39 5.92
N PRO A 142 1.02 -13.82 7.14
CA PRO A 142 1.92 -14.95 7.34
C PRO A 142 1.44 -16.26 6.69
N GLN A 143 0.14 -16.39 6.42
CA GLN A 143 -0.47 -17.59 5.83
C GLN A 143 -0.71 -17.46 4.31
N ALA A 144 -0.60 -16.27 3.72
CA ALA A 144 -0.86 -16.07 2.30
C ALA A 144 0.24 -16.64 1.38
N GLY A 145 1.47 -16.79 1.88
CA GLY A 145 2.61 -17.29 1.10
C GLY A 145 3.12 -16.32 0.02
N GLU A 146 2.69 -15.06 0.04
CA GLU A 146 3.10 -14.04 -0.91
C GLU A 146 2.99 -12.62 -0.34
N VAL A 147 3.81 -11.72 -0.87
CA VAL A 147 3.71 -10.28 -0.65
C VAL A 147 3.28 -9.62 -1.95
N LEU A 148 2.25 -8.79 -1.89
CA LEU A 148 1.74 -8.08 -3.07
C LEU A 148 2.24 -6.64 -3.05
N PHE A 149 2.66 -6.15 -4.20
CA PHE A 149 3.15 -4.79 -4.35
C PHE A 149 2.63 -4.18 -5.65
N THR A 150 2.09 -2.97 -5.59
CA THR A 150 1.83 -2.13 -6.78
C THR A 150 2.77 -0.94 -6.79
N PRO A 151 3.54 -0.71 -7.87
CA PRO A 151 4.22 0.57 -8.07
C PRO A 151 3.21 1.68 -8.35
N ALA A 152 3.66 2.93 -8.26
CA ALA A 152 2.88 4.07 -8.74
C ALA A 152 2.76 3.97 -10.28
N ALA A 153 1.60 3.54 -10.78
CA ALA A 153 1.34 3.39 -12.20
C ALA A 153 1.61 4.69 -12.99
N ALA A 154 1.26 5.85 -12.43
CA ALA A 154 1.49 7.15 -13.06
C ALA A 154 2.98 7.47 -13.25
N ALA A 155 3.84 7.02 -12.33
CA ALA A 155 5.29 7.14 -12.46
C ALA A 155 5.84 6.06 -13.41
N LEU A 156 5.39 4.81 -13.26
CA LEU A 156 5.87 3.67 -14.06
C LEU A 156 5.66 3.89 -15.56
N ARG A 157 4.51 4.46 -15.96
CA ARG A 157 4.21 4.80 -17.37
C ARG A 157 5.21 5.76 -18.01
N LYS A 158 5.89 6.59 -17.20
CA LYS A 158 6.85 7.58 -17.67
C LYS A 158 8.28 7.05 -17.68
N MET A 159 8.52 5.87 -17.09
CA MET A 159 9.84 5.28 -17.03
C MET A 159 10.19 4.60 -18.35
N PRO A 160 11.44 4.69 -18.82
CA PRO A 160 11.90 3.88 -19.94
C PRO A 160 11.98 2.40 -19.54
N ALA A 161 12.33 1.54 -20.50
CA ALA A 161 12.66 0.15 -20.20
C ALA A 161 13.75 0.08 -19.11
N HIS A 162 13.53 -0.78 -18.13
CA HIS A 162 14.39 -0.90 -16.95
C HIS A 162 14.24 -2.27 -16.29
N THR A 163 15.22 -2.62 -15.47
CA THR A 163 15.17 -3.83 -14.65
C THR A 163 14.95 -3.43 -13.21
N ARG A 164 13.81 -3.84 -12.64
CA ARG A 164 13.54 -3.68 -11.21
C ARG A 164 13.83 -4.99 -10.49
N ARG A 165 14.57 -4.93 -9.38
CA ARG A 165 14.75 -6.06 -8.47
C ARG A 165 14.11 -5.76 -7.12
N VAL A 166 13.50 -6.78 -6.55
CA VAL A 166 12.93 -6.76 -5.21
C VAL A 166 13.50 -7.92 -4.42
N GLN A 167 14.03 -7.66 -3.24
CA GLN A 167 14.44 -8.69 -2.30
C GLN A 167 13.60 -8.54 -1.03
N LEU A 168 12.93 -9.62 -0.63
CA LEU A 168 12.20 -9.68 0.63
C LEU A 168 13.11 -10.24 1.73
N LEU A 169 13.02 -9.64 2.91
CA LEU A 169 13.82 -9.99 4.08
C LEU A 169 12.88 -10.18 5.29
N ALA A 170 13.05 -11.28 6.02
CA ALA A 170 12.54 -11.36 7.38
C ALA A 170 13.51 -10.64 8.31
N VAL A 171 12.99 -9.76 9.15
CA VAL A 171 13.76 -9.02 10.14
C VAL A 171 13.46 -9.58 11.53
N GLU A 172 14.45 -10.24 12.10
CA GLU A 172 14.38 -10.89 13.41
C GLU A 172 15.42 -10.29 14.36
N ALA A 173 15.31 -10.55 15.66
CA ALA A 173 16.28 -10.04 16.64
C ALA A 173 17.73 -10.49 16.36
N ALA A 174 17.90 -11.67 15.74
CA ALA A 174 19.20 -12.23 15.37
C ALA A 174 19.78 -11.63 14.07
N GLY A 175 19.01 -10.84 13.32
CA GLY A 175 19.44 -10.22 12.06
C GLY A 175 18.42 -10.38 10.93
N GLU A 176 18.89 -10.17 9.71
CA GLU A 176 18.07 -10.23 8.50
C GLU A 176 18.26 -11.56 7.76
N ARG A 177 17.15 -12.19 7.37
CA ARG A 177 17.15 -13.44 6.61
C ARG A 177 16.42 -13.25 5.27
N PRO A 178 17.06 -13.56 4.12
CA PRO A 178 16.39 -13.48 2.82
C PRO A 178 15.19 -14.42 2.72
N LEU A 179 14.09 -13.91 2.18
CA LEU A 179 12.87 -14.67 1.88
C LEU A 179 12.72 -14.96 0.37
N GLY A 180 13.28 -14.09 -0.48
CA GLY A 180 13.31 -14.28 -1.92
C GLY A 180 13.80 -13.04 -2.65
N GLU A 181 14.29 -13.21 -3.87
CA GLU A 181 14.66 -12.14 -4.79
C GLU A 181 13.91 -12.31 -6.10
N TYR A 182 13.43 -11.22 -6.70
CA TYR A 182 12.58 -11.23 -7.88
C TYR A 182 13.03 -10.15 -8.84
N THR A 183 13.07 -10.47 -10.13
CA THR A 183 13.46 -9.53 -11.18
C THR A 183 12.28 -9.25 -12.09
N PHE A 184 12.05 -7.97 -12.38
CA PHE A 184 11.06 -7.48 -13.33
C PHE A 184 11.79 -6.74 -14.45
N ALA A 185 11.84 -7.34 -15.64
CA ALA A 185 12.29 -6.69 -16.86
C ALA A 185 11.11 -5.89 -17.41
N HIS A 186 11.05 -4.60 -17.05
CA HIS A 186 9.94 -3.73 -17.42
C HIS A 186 10.15 -3.15 -18.81
N THR A 187 9.14 -3.31 -19.67
CA THR A 187 9.02 -2.58 -20.94
C THR A 187 7.75 -1.72 -20.90
N PRO A 188 7.84 -0.42 -21.27
CA PRO A 188 6.66 0.42 -21.42
C PRO A 188 5.73 -0.16 -22.50
N GLY A 189 4.41 -0.08 -22.25
CA GLY A 189 3.36 -0.59 -23.14
C GLY A 189 2.61 0.49 -23.88
#